data_AF-A0A265Q3V7-F1
#
_entry.id   AF-A0A265Q3V7-F1
#
_cell.length_a   1.000
_cell.length_b   1.000
_cell.length_c   1.000
_cell.angle_alpha   90.00
_cell.angle_beta   90.00
_cell.angle_gamma   90.00
#
_symmetry.space_group_name_H-M   'P 1'
#
loop_
_entity.id
_entity.type
_entity.pdbx_description
1 polymer ?
#
loop_
_entity_poly.entity_id
_entity_poly.type
_entity_poly.pdbx_seq_one_letter_code
_entity_poly.pdbx_strand_id
1 'polypeptide(L)'
;MFRIITTEELLKELEKYKFKQLHTHHTWKPTHRNFDGKNHIKLQESMRNHHVNVKKWSDIGQHITLMPDGTWVTGRPFDITPASISGWNTGALAVEMLGNFDKIGELPFNDLGYDELEGKQKESMLMLMNWFGEKFGYDNIKFHRDNPSAGKSCPGTSLNKVTLINEAKAIKKESEVVSDKKDLIKINLHGKDIEVEGILKDQTYHVPIRFLERLGYEVGWQDGKVTINYKGEDK
;
A
#
# COMPACT_ATOMS: atom_id res chain seq x y z
N MET A 1 4.63 -16.04 -12.35
CA MET A 1 3.20 -15.71 -12.29
C MET A 1 3.05 -14.55 -11.32
N PHE A 2 2.24 -13.55 -11.66
CA PHE A 2 1.99 -12.40 -10.80
C PHE A 2 1.16 -12.80 -9.57
N ARG A 3 1.44 -12.16 -8.43
CA ARG A 3 0.77 -12.34 -7.14
C ARG A 3 0.23 -11.01 -6.64
N ILE A 4 -0.96 -11.04 -6.05
CA ILE A 4 -1.50 -9.95 -5.25
C ILE A 4 -1.05 -10.18 -3.81
N ILE A 5 -0.45 -9.17 -3.18
CA ILE A 5 0.07 -9.25 -1.81
C ILE A 5 -0.26 -7.98 -1.03
N THR A 6 -0.33 -8.09 0.30
CA THR A 6 -0.49 -6.92 1.18
C THR A 6 0.83 -6.16 1.32
N THR A 7 0.77 -4.98 1.94
CA THR A 7 1.97 -4.19 2.23
C THR A 7 2.89 -4.95 3.21
N GLU A 8 2.35 -5.59 4.24
CA GLU A 8 3.13 -6.37 5.22
C GLU A 8 3.85 -7.54 4.56
N GLU A 9 3.16 -8.28 3.68
CA GLU A 9 3.73 -9.37 2.91
C GLU A 9 4.85 -8.88 1.98
N LEU A 10 4.62 -7.75 1.29
CA LEU A 10 5.63 -7.12 0.45
C LEU A 10 6.86 -6.74 1.26
N LEU A 11 6.70 -5.99 2.36
CA LEU A 11 7.84 -5.54 3.16
C LEU A 11 8.65 -6.73 3.70
N LYS A 12 7.97 -7.77 4.17
CA LYS A 12 8.61 -9.02 4.61
C LYS A 12 9.37 -9.72 3.47
N GLU A 13 8.86 -9.68 2.24
CA GLU A 13 9.55 -10.24 1.09
C GLU A 13 10.79 -9.41 0.71
N LEU A 14 10.68 -8.08 0.76
CA LEU A 14 11.76 -7.14 0.43
C LEU A 14 12.93 -7.21 1.41
N GLU A 15 12.73 -7.70 2.65
CA GLU A 15 13.80 -7.93 3.64
C GLU A 15 14.95 -8.79 3.11
N LYS A 16 14.69 -9.64 2.11
CA LYS A 16 15.68 -10.55 1.51
C LYS A 16 16.66 -9.86 0.57
N TYR A 17 16.40 -8.59 0.22
CA TYR A 17 17.13 -7.88 -0.82
C TYR A 17 17.78 -6.59 -0.28
N LYS A 18 18.74 -6.06 -1.04
CA LYS A 18 19.37 -4.77 -0.79
C LYS A 18 19.18 -3.88 -2.01
N PHE A 19 18.68 -2.67 -1.77
CA PHE A 19 18.43 -1.70 -2.82
C PHE A 19 19.25 -0.44 -2.59
N LYS A 20 19.56 0.25 -3.70
CA LYS A 20 20.25 1.54 -3.69
C LYS A 20 19.28 2.70 -3.79
N GLN A 21 18.16 2.51 -4.49
CA GLN A 21 17.18 3.56 -4.78
C GLN A 21 15.77 2.97 -4.84
N LEU A 22 14.77 3.77 -4.46
CA LEU A 22 13.36 3.48 -4.70
C LEU A 22 12.89 4.39 -5.83
N HIS A 23 12.51 3.82 -6.96
CA HIS A 23 11.94 4.55 -8.07
C HIS A 23 10.42 4.55 -7.96
N THR A 24 9.83 5.73 -7.84
CA THR A 24 8.39 5.94 -7.74
C THR A 24 7.86 6.44 -9.09
N HIS A 25 6.93 5.68 -9.65
CA HIS A 25 6.26 5.97 -10.92
C HIS A 25 4.75 5.99 -10.77
N HIS A 26 4.09 6.55 -11.78
CA HIS A 26 2.67 6.38 -12.03
C HIS A 26 2.47 5.83 -13.43
N THR A 27 1.45 5.02 -13.63
CA THR A 27 1.21 4.38 -14.93
C THR A 27 0.91 5.41 -16.01
N TRP A 28 0.25 6.52 -15.67
CA TRP A 28 -0.43 7.47 -16.57
C TRP A 28 -1.56 6.79 -17.36
N LYS A 29 -1.32 5.61 -17.93
CA LYS A 29 -2.30 4.66 -18.46
C LYS A 29 -1.87 3.23 -18.11
N PRO A 30 -2.72 2.41 -17.45
CA PRO A 30 -4.11 2.66 -17.01
C PRO A 30 -4.26 3.75 -15.92
N THR A 31 -5.50 4.18 -15.66
CA THR A 31 -5.88 5.09 -14.55
C THR A 31 -6.82 4.39 -13.57
N HIS A 32 -7.24 5.05 -12.47
CA HIS A 32 -8.20 4.45 -11.52
C HIS A 32 -9.49 4.00 -12.20
N ARG A 33 -9.93 4.67 -13.28
CA ARG A 33 -11.13 4.28 -14.05
C ARG A 33 -11.04 2.88 -14.67
N ASN A 34 -9.83 2.35 -14.86
CA ASN A 34 -9.65 1.01 -15.40
C ASN A 34 -9.67 -0.07 -14.33
N PHE A 35 -9.65 0.29 -13.05
CA PHE A 35 -9.64 -0.65 -11.93
C PHE A 35 -11.06 -0.90 -11.41
N ASP A 36 -11.46 -2.17 -11.38
CA ASP A 36 -12.81 -2.59 -10.94
C ASP A 36 -12.81 -3.32 -9.58
N GLY A 37 -11.67 -3.31 -8.88
CA GLY A 37 -11.50 -4.01 -7.60
C GLY A 37 -11.28 -5.52 -7.72
N LYS A 38 -11.28 -6.09 -8.94
CA LYS A 38 -11.11 -7.54 -9.16
C LYS A 38 -10.12 -7.86 -10.28
N ASN A 39 -9.70 -6.87 -11.06
CA ASN A 39 -8.91 -7.03 -12.28
C ASN A 39 -7.41 -6.76 -12.11
N HIS A 40 -6.86 -6.82 -10.90
CA HIS A 40 -5.45 -6.55 -10.56
C HIS A 40 -4.46 -7.25 -11.51
N ILE A 41 -4.56 -8.59 -11.61
CA ILE A 41 -3.67 -9.38 -12.46
C ILE A 41 -3.90 -9.08 -13.94
N LYS A 42 -5.14 -8.83 -14.36
CA LYS A 42 -5.46 -8.48 -15.75
C LYS A 42 -4.81 -7.16 -16.16
N LEU A 43 -4.83 -6.14 -15.29
CA LEU A 43 -4.17 -4.86 -15.53
C LEU A 43 -2.65 -5.03 -15.58
N GLN A 44 -2.08 -5.82 -14.66
CA GLN A 44 -0.65 -6.14 -14.65
C GLN A 44 -0.19 -6.85 -15.94
N GLU A 45 -0.94 -7.85 -16.39
CA GLU A 45 -0.67 -8.55 -17.65
C GLU A 45 -0.82 -7.63 -18.87
N SER A 46 -1.81 -6.71 -18.86
CA SER A 46 -1.94 -5.70 -19.91
C SER A 46 -0.71 -4.79 -20.00
N MET A 47 -0.21 -4.31 -18.86
CA MET A 47 1.03 -3.52 -18.80
C MET A 47 2.25 -4.32 -19.24
N ARG A 48 2.38 -5.57 -18.79
CA ARG A 48 3.43 -6.48 -19.25
C ARG A 48 3.39 -6.69 -20.76
N ASN A 49 2.21 -6.96 -21.32
CA ASN A 49 2.02 -7.16 -22.74
C ASN A 49 2.42 -5.93 -23.56
N HIS A 50 2.08 -4.72 -23.09
CA HIS A 50 2.55 -3.50 -23.73
C HIS A 50 4.09 -3.38 -23.67
N HIS A 51 4.69 -3.62 -22.50
CA HIS A 51 6.15 -3.58 -22.34
C HIS A 51 6.89 -4.59 -23.23
N VAL A 52 6.41 -5.83 -23.31
CA VAL A 52 7.06 -6.88 -24.10
C VAL A 52 6.78 -6.70 -25.59
N ASN A 53 5.52 -6.56 -25.98
CA ASN A 53 5.14 -6.63 -27.40
C ASN A 53 5.29 -5.29 -28.12
N VAL A 54 5.14 -4.16 -27.41
CA VAL A 54 5.26 -2.81 -28.00
C VAL A 54 6.63 -2.22 -27.72
N LYS A 55 7.07 -2.16 -26.45
CA LYS A 55 8.38 -1.57 -26.09
C LYS A 55 9.56 -2.51 -26.29
N LYS A 56 9.32 -3.79 -26.61
CA LYS A 56 10.35 -4.83 -26.84
C LYS A 56 11.25 -5.08 -25.64
N TRP A 57 10.72 -4.90 -24.44
CA TRP A 57 11.40 -5.28 -23.20
C TRP A 57 11.29 -6.78 -22.96
N SER A 58 12.21 -7.35 -22.19
CA SER A 58 12.15 -8.77 -21.82
C SER A 58 10.99 -9.11 -20.90
N ASP A 59 10.48 -8.12 -20.16
CA ASP A 59 9.40 -8.27 -19.20
C ASP A 59 8.77 -6.92 -18.87
N ILE A 60 7.79 -6.92 -17.97
CA ILE A 60 7.30 -5.71 -17.29
C ILE A 60 8.47 -4.93 -16.65
N GLY A 61 8.38 -3.59 -16.63
CA GLY A 61 9.50 -2.73 -16.25
C GLY A 61 9.74 -2.67 -14.74
N GLN A 62 8.65 -2.54 -13.98
CA GLN A 62 8.62 -2.40 -12.53
C GLN A 62 8.65 -3.75 -11.81
N HIS A 63 9.08 -3.72 -10.54
CA HIS A 63 9.04 -4.88 -9.65
C HIS A 63 7.66 -5.07 -9.03
N ILE A 64 6.96 -3.98 -8.75
CA ILE A 64 5.66 -3.98 -8.08
C ILE A 64 4.79 -2.87 -8.62
N THR A 65 3.50 -3.15 -8.69
CA THR A 65 2.47 -2.16 -9.02
C THR A 65 1.53 -2.00 -7.84
N LEU A 66 1.28 -0.76 -7.44
CA LEU A 66 0.36 -0.40 -6.37
C LEU A 66 -1.02 -0.08 -6.94
N MET A 67 -2.02 -0.86 -6.54
CA MET A 67 -3.39 -0.72 -7.01
C MET A 67 -4.19 0.27 -6.14
N PRO A 68 -5.30 0.84 -6.66
CA PRO A 68 -6.08 1.85 -5.93
C PRO A 68 -6.67 1.37 -4.59
N ASP A 69 -6.83 0.05 -4.40
CA ASP A 69 -7.29 -0.54 -3.14
C ASP A 69 -6.18 -0.74 -2.08
N GLY A 70 -4.95 -0.31 -2.38
CA GLY A 70 -3.78 -0.46 -1.50
C GLY A 70 -3.05 -1.79 -1.61
N THR A 71 -3.51 -2.72 -2.45
CA THR A 71 -2.79 -3.98 -2.67
C THR A 71 -1.67 -3.84 -3.69
N TRP A 72 -0.68 -4.71 -3.59
CA TRP A 72 0.45 -4.76 -4.51
C TRP A 72 0.32 -5.93 -5.46
N VAL A 73 0.65 -5.73 -6.74
CA VAL A 73 0.85 -6.80 -7.70
C VAL A 73 2.33 -6.92 -8.03
N THR A 74 2.89 -8.10 -7.82
CA THR A 74 4.28 -8.40 -8.19
C THR A 74 4.48 -8.37 -9.70
N GLY A 75 5.67 -7.99 -10.13
CA GLY A 75 6.08 -7.80 -11.52
C GLY A 75 7.39 -8.52 -11.80
N ARG A 76 8.40 -7.76 -12.24
CA ARG A 76 9.76 -8.26 -12.43
C ARG A 76 10.33 -8.80 -11.10
N PRO A 77 11.15 -9.87 -11.09
CA PRO A 77 11.81 -10.35 -9.87
C PRO A 77 12.71 -9.30 -9.22
N PHE A 78 12.72 -9.23 -7.89
CA PHE A 78 13.41 -8.19 -7.12
C PHE A 78 14.95 -8.23 -7.19
N ASP A 79 15.52 -9.35 -7.60
CA ASP A 79 16.95 -9.55 -7.84
C ASP A 79 17.39 -9.22 -9.27
N ILE A 80 16.46 -8.85 -10.15
CA ILE A 80 16.72 -8.48 -11.54
C ILE A 80 16.62 -6.97 -11.70
N THR A 81 17.58 -6.37 -12.39
CA THR A 81 17.56 -4.91 -12.64
C THR A 81 16.26 -4.49 -13.37
N PRO A 82 15.53 -3.46 -12.89
CA PRO A 82 14.29 -3.01 -13.50
C PRO A 82 14.52 -2.23 -14.80
N ALA A 83 13.46 -2.05 -15.58
CA ALA A 83 13.43 -1.10 -16.68
C ALA A 83 12.52 0.07 -16.28
N SER A 84 13.09 1.04 -15.55
CA SER A 84 12.35 2.09 -14.84
C SER A 84 12.87 3.50 -15.14
N ILE A 85 14.06 3.88 -14.65
CA ILE A 85 14.70 5.18 -14.92
C ILE A 85 16.02 4.93 -15.65
N SER A 86 16.12 5.40 -16.90
CA SER A 86 17.33 5.22 -17.71
C SER A 86 18.57 5.76 -17.02
N GLY A 87 19.65 4.98 -17.00
CA GLY A 87 20.90 5.29 -16.31
C GLY A 87 20.90 5.06 -14.80
N TRP A 88 19.74 4.90 -14.15
CA TRP A 88 19.62 4.76 -12.69
C TRP A 88 19.09 3.37 -12.24
N ASN A 89 18.80 2.46 -13.17
CA ASN A 89 18.15 1.18 -12.86
C ASN A 89 18.95 0.25 -11.93
N THR A 90 20.28 0.26 -11.98
CA THR A 90 21.10 -0.73 -11.28
C THR A 90 20.92 -0.66 -9.76
N GLY A 91 20.34 -1.72 -9.19
CA GLY A 91 20.06 -1.83 -7.76
C GLY A 91 18.82 -1.06 -7.29
N ALA A 92 17.98 -0.56 -8.20
CA ALA A 92 16.75 0.12 -7.84
C ALA A 92 15.62 -0.88 -7.51
N LEU A 93 14.78 -0.55 -6.52
CA LEU A 93 13.43 -1.07 -6.39
C LEU A 93 12.51 -0.16 -7.21
N ALA A 94 11.58 -0.71 -7.99
CA ALA A 94 10.78 0.05 -8.94
C ALA A 94 9.30 -0.20 -8.69
N VAL A 95 8.59 0.88 -8.36
CA VAL A 95 7.17 0.92 -8.05
C VAL A 95 6.43 1.69 -9.12
N GLU A 96 5.33 1.11 -9.59
CA GLU A 96 4.38 1.77 -10.47
C GLU A 96 3.04 1.94 -9.75
N MET A 97 2.61 3.17 -9.47
CA MET A 97 1.27 3.43 -8.92
C MET A 97 0.27 3.47 -10.06
N LEU A 98 -0.77 2.62 -10.01
CA LEU A 98 -1.82 2.64 -11.01
C LEU A 98 -2.62 3.93 -10.86
N GLY A 99 -2.48 4.84 -11.83
CA GLY A 99 -3.15 6.13 -11.81
C GLY A 99 -2.49 7.18 -12.70
N ASN A 100 -3.23 8.27 -12.95
CA ASN A 100 -2.72 9.49 -13.56
C ASN A 100 -2.75 10.66 -12.56
N PHE A 101 -1.73 10.76 -11.72
CA PHE A 101 -1.57 11.85 -10.74
C PHE A 101 -1.00 13.16 -11.33
N ASP A 102 -1.14 13.41 -12.63
CA ASP A 102 -0.85 14.74 -13.16
C ASP A 102 -1.98 15.74 -12.82
N LYS A 103 -1.68 17.03 -12.86
CA LYS A 103 -2.69 18.07 -12.79
C LYS A 103 -3.34 18.28 -14.15
N ILE A 104 -4.63 18.58 -14.12
CA ILE A 104 -5.41 18.94 -15.32
C ILE A 104 -4.73 20.12 -16.02
N GLY A 105 -4.45 19.97 -17.31
CA GLY A 105 -3.95 21.06 -18.18
C GLY A 105 -2.44 21.24 -18.19
N GLU A 106 -1.67 20.50 -17.39
CA GLU A 106 -0.19 20.60 -17.41
C GLU A 106 0.47 19.68 -18.46
N LEU A 107 -0.25 18.67 -18.95
CA LEU A 107 0.25 17.67 -19.91
C LEU A 107 -0.81 17.34 -20.98
N PRO A 108 -0.41 16.64 -22.07
CA PRO A 108 -1.36 16.16 -23.07
C PRO A 108 -2.53 15.43 -22.42
N PHE A 109 -3.73 15.77 -22.90
CA PHE A 109 -4.97 15.25 -22.34
C PHE A 109 -4.97 13.72 -22.34
N ASN A 110 -5.22 13.16 -21.15
CA ASN A 110 -5.52 11.75 -20.97
C ASN A 110 -7.04 11.61 -20.86
N ASP A 111 -7.65 10.94 -21.84
CA ASP A 111 -9.10 10.70 -21.90
C ASP A 111 -9.61 9.80 -20.77
N LEU A 112 -8.72 9.09 -20.10
CA LEU A 112 -9.00 8.26 -18.93
C LEU A 112 -9.04 9.07 -17.62
N GLY A 113 -8.80 10.38 -17.67
CA GLY A 113 -8.90 11.29 -16.53
C GLY A 113 -7.62 11.45 -15.72
N TYR A 114 -7.78 12.09 -14.55
CA TYR A 114 -6.73 12.38 -13.59
C TYR A 114 -7.19 11.84 -12.23
N ASP A 115 -6.24 11.33 -11.46
CA ASP A 115 -6.47 10.64 -10.20
C ASP A 115 -5.78 11.39 -9.06
N GLU A 116 -6.30 11.20 -7.85
CA GLU A 116 -5.67 11.67 -6.61
C GLU A 116 -5.06 10.47 -5.88
N LEU A 117 -3.84 10.65 -5.36
CA LEU A 117 -3.21 9.64 -4.51
C LEU A 117 -3.76 9.81 -3.10
N GLU A 118 -4.72 8.97 -2.72
CA GLU A 118 -5.41 9.03 -1.43
C GLU A 118 -5.79 7.65 -0.89
N GLY A 119 -6.38 7.61 0.31
CA GLY A 119 -6.85 6.41 0.97
C GLY A 119 -5.81 5.29 1.04
N LYS A 120 -6.26 4.04 0.83
CA LYS A 120 -5.43 2.84 0.95
C LYS A 120 -4.23 2.80 0.02
N GLN A 121 -4.36 3.40 -1.17
CA GLN A 121 -3.25 3.50 -2.12
C GLN A 121 -2.15 4.40 -1.54
N LYS A 122 -2.52 5.59 -1.05
CA LYS A 122 -1.58 6.50 -0.40
C LYS A 122 -0.95 5.87 0.84
N GLU A 123 -1.75 5.30 1.73
CA GLU A 123 -1.29 4.63 2.96
C GLU A 123 -0.21 3.59 2.66
N SER A 124 -0.47 2.70 1.70
CA SER A 124 0.48 1.65 1.31
C SER A 124 1.76 2.21 0.69
N MET A 125 1.66 3.25 -0.14
CA MET A 125 2.84 3.92 -0.68
C MET A 125 3.69 4.56 0.41
N LEU A 126 3.05 5.23 1.37
CA LEU A 126 3.75 5.86 2.49
C LEU A 126 4.43 4.82 3.39
N MET A 127 3.80 3.67 3.64
CA MET A 127 4.40 2.55 4.36
C MET A 127 5.66 2.03 3.66
N LEU A 128 5.61 1.85 2.32
CA LEU A 128 6.77 1.44 1.54
C LEU A 128 7.88 2.51 1.56
N MET A 129 7.54 3.79 1.42
CA MET A 129 8.49 4.90 1.48
C MET A 129 9.16 4.98 2.87
N ASN A 130 8.39 4.80 3.94
CA ASN A 130 8.91 4.79 5.31
C ASN A 130 9.89 3.63 5.51
N TRP A 131 9.47 2.39 5.19
CA TRP A 131 10.34 1.22 5.29
C TRP A 131 11.64 1.40 4.49
N PHE A 132 11.54 1.87 3.24
CA PHE A 132 12.70 2.09 2.40
C PHE A 132 13.61 3.20 2.97
N GLY A 133 13.01 4.30 3.42
CA GLY A 133 13.72 5.44 3.97
C GLY A 133 14.48 5.12 5.24
N GLU A 134 13.89 4.36 6.17
CA GLU A 134 14.56 3.90 7.40
C GLU A 134 15.73 2.96 7.09
N LYS A 135 15.57 2.08 6.08
CA LYS A 135 16.56 1.04 5.79
C LYS A 135 17.69 1.47 4.87
N PHE A 136 17.38 2.32 3.88
CA PHE A 136 18.29 2.69 2.81
C PHE A 136 18.46 4.20 2.64
N GLY A 137 17.76 5.02 3.44
CA GLY A 137 17.85 6.48 3.43
C GLY A 137 16.78 7.14 2.56
N TYR A 138 16.09 8.14 3.11
CA TYR A 138 15.02 8.88 2.42
C TYR A 138 15.49 9.62 1.16
N ASP A 139 16.76 10.07 1.13
CA ASP A 139 17.35 10.73 -0.04
C ASP A 139 17.47 9.81 -1.26
N ASN A 140 17.40 8.49 -1.04
CA ASN A 140 17.44 7.47 -2.09
C ASN A 140 16.07 7.17 -2.70
N ILE A 141 15.01 7.85 -2.26
CA ILE A 141 13.70 7.80 -2.92
C ILE A 141 13.70 8.79 -4.09
N LYS A 142 13.48 8.26 -5.29
CA LYS A 142 13.51 9.01 -6.55
C LYS A 142 12.15 8.98 -7.22
N PHE A 143 11.66 10.15 -7.56
CA PHE A 143 10.62 10.30 -8.57
C PHE A 143 11.27 10.19 -9.94
N HIS A 144 10.57 9.64 -10.93
CA HIS A 144 11.14 9.54 -12.29
C HIS A 144 11.61 10.90 -12.83
N ARG A 145 10.88 11.98 -12.52
CA ARG A 145 11.26 13.34 -12.90
C ARG A 145 12.51 13.89 -12.20
N ASP A 146 12.99 13.25 -11.14
CA ASP A 146 14.22 13.68 -10.45
C ASP A 146 15.47 13.47 -11.30
N ASN A 147 15.39 12.55 -12.29
CA ASN A 147 16.47 12.39 -13.24
C ASN A 147 16.43 13.57 -14.24
N PRO A 148 17.46 14.44 -14.27
CA PRO A 148 17.48 15.62 -15.13
C PRO A 148 17.36 15.31 -16.63
N SER A 149 17.76 14.12 -17.04
CA SER A 149 17.69 13.66 -18.43
C SER A 149 16.37 12.98 -18.79
N ALA A 150 15.45 12.77 -17.84
CA ALA A 150 14.20 12.06 -18.10
C ALA A 150 13.19 12.93 -18.86
N GLY A 151 13.11 14.24 -18.54
CA GLY A 151 12.11 15.14 -19.11
C GLY A 151 10.66 14.65 -18.90
N LYS A 152 10.37 14.07 -17.73
CA LYS A 152 9.07 13.45 -17.40
C LYS A 152 8.35 14.19 -16.28
N SER A 153 7.03 14.09 -16.25
CA SER A 153 6.19 14.46 -15.10
C SER A 153 6.03 13.33 -14.08
N CYS A 154 6.36 12.09 -14.43
CA CYS A 154 6.17 10.92 -13.57
C CYS A 154 6.87 11.10 -12.19
N PRO A 155 6.22 10.77 -11.05
CA PRO A 155 4.96 10.03 -10.88
C PRO A 155 3.67 10.88 -10.85
N GLY A 156 3.63 12.05 -11.50
CA GLY A 156 2.42 12.86 -11.61
C GLY A 156 2.54 14.24 -10.95
N THR A 157 2.32 15.33 -11.71
CA THR A 157 2.59 16.70 -11.27
C THR A 157 1.82 17.18 -10.03
N SER A 158 0.77 16.49 -9.60
CA SER A 158 0.10 16.77 -8.32
C SER A 158 0.92 16.34 -7.10
N LEU A 159 1.85 15.39 -7.26
CA LEU A 159 2.60 14.81 -6.16
C LEU A 159 3.84 15.63 -5.80
N ASN A 160 4.00 15.94 -4.52
CA ASN A 160 5.18 16.57 -3.95
C ASN A 160 6.00 15.53 -3.16
N LYS A 161 7.24 15.28 -3.59
CA LYS A 161 8.13 14.29 -2.98
C LYS A 161 8.46 14.60 -1.52
N VAL A 162 8.72 15.87 -1.19
CA VAL A 162 9.07 16.29 0.18
C VAL A 162 7.89 16.07 1.11
N THR A 163 6.67 16.43 0.67
CA THR A 163 5.44 16.18 1.43
C THR A 163 5.24 14.69 1.69
N LEU A 164 5.30 13.84 0.66
CA LEU A 164 5.12 12.40 0.81
C LEU A 164 6.19 11.76 1.71
N ILE A 165 7.45 12.20 1.63
CA ILE A 165 8.50 11.73 2.54
C ILE A 165 8.20 12.14 4.00
N ASN A 166 7.73 13.37 4.23
CA ASN A 166 7.39 13.83 5.57
C ASN A 166 6.18 13.09 6.15
N GLU A 167 5.17 12.82 5.33
CA GLU A 167 4.02 11.99 5.71
C GLU A 167 4.46 10.54 6.00
N ALA A 168 5.34 9.96 5.20
CA ALA A 168 5.87 8.62 5.43
C ALA A 168 6.60 8.52 6.78
N LYS A 169 7.46 9.50 7.10
CA LYS A 169 8.13 9.60 8.41
C LYS A 169 7.14 9.72 9.57
N ALA A 170 5.97 10.31 9.34
CA ALA A 170 4.96 10.51 10.38
C ALA A 170 4.19 9.22 10.73
N ILE A 171 4.15 8.21 9.85
CA ILE A 171 3.54 6.90 10.14
C ILE A 171 4.15 6.26 11.40
N LYS A 172 5.46 6.44 11.60
CA LYS A 172 6.17 5.96 12.78
C LYS A 172 5.67 6.64 14.06
N LYS A 173 5.29 7.93 14.03
CA LYS A 173 4.75 8.60 15.21
C LYS A 173 3.41 8.03 15.66
N GLU A 174 2.56 7.60 14.73
CA GLU A 174 1.26 7.02 15.05
C GLU A 174 1.35 5.55 15.47
N SER A 175 2.30 4.80 14.91
CA SER A 175 2.57 3.40 15.30
C SER A 175 3.47 3.26 16.53
N GLU A 176 4.31 4.25 16.85
CA GLU A 176 5.07 4.34 18.10
C GLU A 176 4.27 4.96 19.25
N VAL A 177 3.05 5.46 19.01
CA VAL A 177 2.03 5.48 20.08
C VAL A 177 1.52 4.04 20.29
N VAL A 178 2.45 3.14 20.61
CA VAL A 178 2.15 1.90 21.31
C VAL A 178 1.84 2.31 22.73
N SER A 179 0.56 2.61 22.93
CA SER A 179 -0.01 2.66 24.26
C SER A 179 -0.10 1.22 24.78
N ASP A 180 0.96 0.73 25.43
CA ASP A 180 0.81 -0.35 26.44
C ASP A 180 -0.07 0.13 27.62
N LYS A 181 -0.44 1.41 27.61
CA LYS A 181 -1.55 1.95 28.39
C LYS A 181 -2.83 1.29 27.90
N LYS A 182 -3.38 0.44 28.77
CA LYS A 182 -4.77 0.02 28.64
C LYS A 182 -5.63 1.26 28.56
N ASP A 183 -6.30 1.44 27.43
CA ASP A 183 -7.26 2.51 27.25
C ASP A 183 -8.66 1.96 27.51
N LEU A 184 -9.54 2.85 27.98
CA LEU A 184 -10.94 2.54 28.23
C LEU A 184 -11.71 2.65 26.90
N ILE A 185 -12.01 1.52 26.29
CA ILE A 185 -12.71 1.46 25.00
C ILE A 185 -14.21 1.43 25.27
N LYS A 186 -14.93 2.37 24.66
CA LYS A 186 -16.40 2.45 24.72
C LYS A 186 -17.00 1.66 23.57
N ILE A 187 -17.81 0.66 23.91
CA ILE A 187 -18.47 -0.23 22.97
C ILE A 187 -19.97 -0.11 23.18
N ASN A 188 -20.72 0.16 22.11
CA ASN A 188 -22.17 -0.06 22.09
C ASN A 188 -22.46 -1.42 21.44
N LEU A 189 -22.98 -2.37 22.21
CA LEU A 189 -23.38 -3.68 21.70
C LEU A 189 -24.75 -4.06 22.27
N HIS A 190 -25.67 -4.44 21.39
CA HIS A 190 -27.09 -4.67 21.74
C HIS A 190 -27.75 -3.49 22.46
N GLY A 191 -27.39 -2.26 22.07
CA GLY A 191 -27.92 -1.04 22.69
C GLY A 191 -27.40 -0.77 24.11
N LYS A 192 -26.42 -1.55 24.59
CA LYS A 192 -25.77 -1.33 25.89
C LYS A 192 -24.39 -0.70 25.67
N ASP A 193 -24.16 0.42 26.34
CA ASP A 193 -22.84 1.06 26.41
C ASP A 193 -21.97 0.40 27.47
N ILE A 194 -20.77 0.00 27.09
CA ILE A 194 -19.84 -0.74 27.95
C ILE A 194 -18.45 -0.16 27.78
N GLU A 195 -17.76 -0.06 28.89
CA GLU A 195 -16.35 0.29 28.95
C GLU A 195 -15.53 -0.98 29.21
N VAL A 196 -14.54 -1.22 28.35
CA VAL A 196 -13.61 -2.36 28.45
C VAL A 196 -12.19 -1.87 28.25
N GLU A 197 -11.27 -2.36 29.09
CA GLU A 197 -9.84 -2.14 28.88
C GLU A 197 -9.38 -2.87 27.62
N GLY A 198 -8.68 -2.17 26.74
CA GLY A 198 -8.01 -2.80 25.60
C GLY A 198 -6.84 -1.99 25.09
N ILE A 199 -6.28 -2.45 23.98
CA ILE A 199 -5.14 -1.82 23.32
C ILE A 199 -5.51 -1.47 21.88
N LEU A 200 -5.06 -0.30 21.42
CA LEU A 200 -5.11 0.08 20.02
C LEU A 200 -3.79 -0.34 19.37
N LYS A 201 -3.86 -1.25 18.40
CA LYS A 201 -2.69 -1.70 17.64
C LYS A 201 -3.07 -1.83 16.17
N ASP A 202 -2.24 -1.30 15.28
CA ASP A 202 -2.45 -1.38 13.83
C ASP A 202 -3.87 -0.90 13.43
N GLN A 203 -4.31 0.23 14.01
CA GLN A 203 -5.67 0.80 13.88
C GLN A 203 -6.82 -0.14 14.28
N THR A 204 -6.53 -1.24 14.97
CA THR A 204 -7.48 -2.23 15.45
C THR A 204 -7.56 -2.19 16.97
N TYR A 205 -8.77 -2.11 17.51
CA TYR A 205 -8.99 -2.25 18.95
C TYR A 205 -8.98 -3.73 19.35
N HIS A 206 -8.05 -4.11 20.21
CA HIS A 206 -7.99 -5.45 20.79
C HIS A 206 -8.51 -5.40 22.23
N VAL A 207 -9.59 -6.15 22.48
CA VAL A 207 -10.21 -6.27 23.80
C VAL A 207 -10.25 -7.74 24.25
N PRO A 208 -10.20 -8.04 25.56
CA PRO A 208 -10.30 -9.40 26.07
C PRO A 208 -11.64 -10.03 25.69
N ILE A 209 -11.64 -11.05 24.85
CA ILE A 209 -12.85 -11.69 24.30
C ILE A 209 -13.87 -12.15 25.36
N ARG A 210 -13.41 -12.48 26.57
CA ARG A 210 -14.25 -12.82 27.72
C ARG A 210 -15.18 -11.69 28.18
N PHE A 211 -14.95 -10.44 27.78
CA PHE A 211 -15.86 -9.34 28.12
C PHE A 211 -17.29 -9.60 27.62
N LEU A 212 -17.45 -10.36 26.53
CA LEU A 212 -18.74 -10.75 25.96
C LEU A 212 -19.59 -11.59 26.94
N GLU A 213 -18.97 -12.30 27.90
CA GLU A 213 -19.70 -13.04 28.93
C GLU A 213 -20.58 -12.09 29.80
N ARG A 214 -20.16 -10.83 29.99
CA ARG A 214 -20.94 -9.78 30.67
C ARG A 214 -22.21 -9.37 29.89
N LEU A 215 -22.27 -9.73 28.62
CA LEU A 215 -23.37 -9.43 27.70
C LEU A 215 -24.29 -10.61 27.44
N GLY A 216 -24.12 -11.72 28.16
CA GLY A 216 -24.93 -12.92 27.97
C GLY A 216 -24.43 -13.83 26.85
N TYR A 217 -23.23 -13.61 26.33
CA TYR A 217 -22.61 -14.57 25.42
C TYR A 217 -21.95 -15.73 26.19
N GLU A 218 -21.94 -16.91 25.58
CA GLU A 218 -21.05 -18.00 25.96
C GLU A 218 -19.81 -17.96 25.08
N VAL A 219 -18.64 -17.84 25.72
CA VAL A 219 -17.35 -17.89 25.04
C VAL A 219 -16.67 -19.21 25.39
N GLY A 220 -16.61 -20.11 24.41
CA GLY A 220 -15.97 -21.41 24.50
C GLY A 220 -14.69 -21.50 23.68
N TRP A 221 -13.89 -22.54 23.97
CA TRP A 221 -12.69 -22.86 23.22
C TRP A 221 -12.65 -24.36 22.92
N GLN A 222 -12.56 -24.71 21.64
CA GLN A 222 -12.43 -26.09 21.20
C GLN A 222 -11.52 -26.15 19.98
N ASP A 223 -10.50 -27.02 20.01
CA ASP A 223 -9.57 -27.27 18.90
C ASP A 223 -8.93 -25.99 18.30
N GLY A 224 -8.53 -25.05 19.17
CA GLY A 224 -7.93 -23.77 18.76
C GLY A 224 -8.91 -22.75 18.17
N LYS A 225 -10.20 -23.09 18.10
CA LYS A 225 -11.27 -22.21 17.66
C LYS A 225 -12.01 -21.61 18.84
N VAL A 226 -12.24 -20.30 18.79
CA VAL A 226 -13.17 -19.61 19.69
C VAL A 226 -14.60 -19.83 19.20
N THR A 227 -15.47 -20.29 20.09
CA THR A 227 -16.92 -20.33 19.84
C THR A 227 -17.60 -19.24 20.65
N ILE A 228 -18.37 -18.39 19.99
CA ILE A 228 -19.11 -17.30 20.63
C ILE A 228 -20.59 -17.50 20.32
N ASN A 229 -21.38 -17.86 21.32
CA ASN A 229 -22.82 -18.08 21.17
C ASN A 229 -23.56 -17.00 21.95
N TYR A 230 -24.47 -16.29 21.30
CA TYR A 230 -25.33 -15.33 22.00
C TYR A 230 -26.52 -16.07 22.61
N LYS A 231 -26.72 -15.94 23.93
CA LYS A 231 -28.00 -16.28 24.54
C LYS A 231 -28.94 -15.13 24.21
N GLY A 232 -29.78 -15.28 23.19
CA GLY A 232 -30.83 -14.30 22.94
C GLY A 232 -31.65 -14.05 24.20
N GLU A 233 -32.19 -12.85 24.36
CA GLU A 233 -33.31 -12.64 25.28
C GLU A 233 -34.44 -13.58 24.85
N ASP A 234 -34.75 -14.59 25.68
CA ASP A 234 -36.06 -15.21 25.64
C ASP A 234 -37.08 -14.07 25.77
N LYS A 235 -37.89 -13.87 24.72
CA LYS A 235 -39.03 -12.95 24.75
C LYS A 235 -40.04 -13.40 25.81
#